data_AF-A0A662D4F2-F1
#
_entry.id   AF-A0A662D4F2-F1
#
_cell.length_a   1.000
_cell.length_b   1.000
_cell.length_c   1.000
_cell.angle_alpha   90.00
_cell.angle_beta   90.00
_cell.angle_gamma   90.00
#
_symmetry.space_group_name_H-M   'P 1'
#
loop_
_entity.id
_entity.type
_entity.pdbx_description
1 polymer ?
#
loop_
_entity_poly.entity_id
_entity_poly.type
_entity_poly.pdbx_seq_one_letter_code
_entity_poly.pdbx_strand_id
1 'polypeptide(L)'
;MAQVIQASPTRMELLRQKRRLEVAQRAHDLLEDKRDELMQRFLPLIKDVRDLRGKVERKLNESYMDFQVAKAINSERQIEASLMWTEARMGLEVDGYTPFKTPRFKIIKEGKLLCYGFYGTNWKLDSSLRSFSEVVTLLLELSQKEEEVRRLAEEIERIRRRVNALEYIFIPQIKEMVKYITMKLEERERAHIINVMKVKEIMGS
;
A
#
# COMPACT_ATOMS: atom_id res chain seq x y z
N MET A 1 -7.06 1.66 31.93
CA MET A 1 -6.35 2.48 32.93
C MET A 1 -6.03 3.82 32.29
N ALA A 2 -6.84 4.83 32.60
CA ALA A 2 -6.70 6.18 32.05
C ALA A 2 -5.41 6.81 32.56
N GLN A 3 -4.49 7.13 31.65
CA GLN A 3 -3.27 7.85 31.99
C GLN A 3 -3.63 9.23 32.54
N VAL A 4 -3.00 9.54 33.67
CA VAL A 4 -3.09 10.80 34.40
C VAL A 4 -2.81 11.96 33.43
N ILE A 5 -3.83 12.80 33.25
CA ILE A 5 -3.82 13.98 32.40
C ILE A 5 -2.84 15.02 32.99
N GLN A 6 -1.60 15.03 32.50
CA GLN A 6 -0.56 16.02 32.83
C GLN A 6 -0.75 17.33 32.02
N ALA A 7 -1.94 17.90 32.01
CA ALA A 7 -2.15 19.22 31.40
C ALA A 7 -2.46 20.25 32.49
N SER A 8 -1.63 21.30 32.57
CA SER A 8 -1.87 22.44 33.44
C SER A 8 -3.20 23.11 33.06
N PRO A 9 -4.19 23.21 33.96
CA PRO A 9 -5.49 23.77 33.64
C PRO A 9 -5.39 25.30 33.55
N THR A 10 -5.05 25.80 32.38
CA THR A 10 -5.03 27.23 32.04
C THR A 10 -5.98 27.53 30.87
N ARG A 11 -6.47 28.77 30.78
CA ARG A 11 -7.32 29.20 29.65
C ARG A 11 -6.60 29.07 28.30
N MET A 12 -5.27 29.26 28.27
CA MET A 12 -4.48 29.08 27.06
C MET A 12 -4.47 27.62 26.60
N GLU A 13 -4.27 26.68 27.52
CA GLU A 13 -4.30 25.24 27.21
C GLU A 13 -5.69 24.80 26.75
N LEU A 14 -6.77 25.35 27.33
CA LEU A 14 -8.15 25.10 26.87
C LEU A 14 -8.31 25.48 25.39
N LEU A 15 -7.89 26.69 25.00
CA LEU A 15 -7.97 27.16 23.61
C LEU A 15 -7.12 26.30 22.67
N ARG A 16 -5.96 25.83 23.13
CA ARG A 16 -5.09 24.94 22.38
C ARG A 16 -5.76 23.58 22.13
N GLN A 17 -6.37 22.98 23.16
CA GLN A 17 -7.04 21.68 23.02
C GLN A 17 -8.32 21.78 22.17
N LYS A 18 -9.09 22.87 22.26
CA LYS A 18 -10.25 23.10 21.38
C LYS A 18 -9.84 23.20 19.91
N ARG A 19 -8.79 23.95 19.59
CA ARG A 19 -8.23 24.00 18.22
C ARG A 19 -7.75 22.63 17.75
N ARG A 20 -7.11 21.87 18.63
CA ARG A 20 -6.65 20.51 18.32
C ARG A 20 -7.80 19.55 18.02
N LEU A 21 -8.93 19.69 18.72
CA LEU A 21 -10.15 18.93 18.46
C LEU A 21 -10.70 19.21 17.06
N GLU A 22 -10.84 20.48 16.69
CA GLU A 22 -11.35 20.87 15.35
C GLU A 22 -10.44 20.36 14.23
N VAL A 23 -9.12 20.47 14.41
CA VAL A 23 -8.13 19.94 13.45
C VAL A 23 -8.22 18.41 13.36
N ALA A 24 -8.40 17.72 14.47
CA ALA A 24 -8.53 16.26 14.49
C ALA A 24 -9.80 15.79 13.78
N GLN A 25 -10.92 16.50 13.93
CA GLN A 25 -12.17 16.21 13.22
C GLN A 25 -12.02 16.41 11.71
N ARG A 26 -11.47 17.55 11.27
CA ARG A 26 -11.22 17.78 9.84
C ARG A 26 -10.24 16.76 9.26
N ALA A 27 -9.22 16.37 10.02
CA ALA A 27 -8.27 15.34 9.60
C ALA A 27 -8.91 13.96 9.48
N HIS A 28 -9.88 13.64 10.34
CA HIS A 28 -10.67 12.41 10.25
C HIS A 28 -11.44 12.38 8.92
N ASP A 29 -12.25 13.41 8.66
CA ASP A 29 -13.09 13.49 7.46
C ASP A 29 -12.24 13.43 6.17
N LEU A 30 -11.13 14.17 6.14
CA LEU A 30 -10.21 14.17 4.99
C LEU A 30 -9.55 12.79 4.76
N LEU A 31 -9.20 12.07 5.82
CA LEU A 31 -8.60 10.75 5.70
C LEU A 31 -9.63 9.69 5.28
N GLU A 32 -10.88 9.87 5.68
CA GLU A 32 -11.99 9.04 5.24
C GLU A 32 -12.26 9.22 3.73
N ASP A 33 -12.36 10.47 3.27
CA ASP A 33 -12.52 10.77 1.84
C ASP A 33 -11.36 10.18 1.01
N LYS A 34 -10.12 10.35 1.48
CA LYS A 34 -8.93 9.81 0.81
C LYS A 34 -8.95 8.28 0.77
N ARG A 35 -9.41 7.61 1.83
CA ARG A 35 -9.56 6.15 1.86
C ARG A 35 -10.53 5.71 0.77
N ASP A 36 -11.67 6.37 0.67
CA ASP A 36 -12.72 6.00 -0.27
C ASP A 36 -12.29 6.23 -1.73
N GLU A 37 -11.55 7.31 -2.00
CA GLU A 37 -10.91 7.54 -3.30
C GLU A 37 -9.91 6.42 -3.66
N LEU A 38 -9.05 6.03 -2.71
CA LEU A 38 -8.10 4.94 -2.92
C LEU A 38 -8.80 3.59 -3.15
N MET A 39 -9.90 3.33 -2.45
CA MET A 39 -10.72 2.14 -2.65
C MET A 39 -11.34 2.09 -4.04
N GLN A 40 -11.82 3.23 -4.56
CA GLN A 40 -12.35 3.32 -5.92
C GLN A 40 -11.30 2.98 -6.97
N ARG A 41 -10.03 3.35 -6.76
CA ARG A 41 -8.90 3.01 -7.65
C ARG A 41 -8.43 1.56 -7.46
N PHE A 42 -8.52 1.03 -6.25
CA PHE A 42 -8.03 -0.31 -5.90
C PHE A 42 -8.86 -1.45 -6.51
N LEU A 43 -10.19 -1.33 -6.47
CA LEU A 43 -11.10 -2.37 -6.97
C LEU A 43 -10.90 -2.74 -8.46
N PRO A 44 -10.79 -1.79 -9.42
CA PRO A 44 -10.53 -2.12 -10.81
C PRO A 44 -9.13 -2.73 -11.01
N LEU A 45 -8.10 -2.22 -10.31
CA LEU A 45 -6.74 -2.76 -10.40
C LEU A 45 -6.65 -4.22 -9.97
N ILE A 46 -7.39 -4.62 -8.93
CA ILE A 46 -7.48 -6.04 -8.53
C ILE A 46 -8.05 -6.91 -9.64
N LYS A 47 -9.11 -6.43 -10.32
CA LYS A 47 -9.74 -7.18 -11.41
C LYS A 47 -8.76 -7.36 -12.57
N ASP A 48 -8.07 -6.29 -12.95
CA ASP A 48 -7.04 -6.33 -14.01
C ASP A 48 -5.92 -7.31 -13.68
N VAL A 49 -5.43 -7.30 -12.42
CA VAL A 49 -4.40 -8.25 -11.96
C VAL A 49 -4.90 -9.68 -12.02
N ARG A 50 -6.13 -9.94 -11.57
CA ARG A 50 -6.74 -11.27 -11.62
C ARG A 50 -6.87 -11.78 -13.06
N ASP A 51 -7.29 -10.92 -13.98
CA ASP A 51 -7.43 -11.27 -15.39
C ASP A 51 -6.08 -11.52 -16.07
N LEU A 52 -5.09 -10.67 -15.78
CA LEU A 52 -3.72 -10.86 -16.29
C LEU A 52 -3.09 -12.12 -15.75
N ARG A 53 -3.25 -12.41 -14.45
CA ARG A 53 -2.77 -13.65 -13.85
C ARG A 53 -3.38 -14.87 -14.53
N GLY A 54 -4.70 -14.87 -14.75
CA GLY A 54 -5.36 -15.95 -15.48
C GLY A 54 -4.92 -16.09 -16.94
N LYS A 55 -4.48 -15.00 -17.60
CA LYS A 55 -3.87 -15.07 -18.95
C LYS A 55 -2.46 -15.67 -18.90
N VAL A 56 -1.64 -15.26 -17.93
CA VAL A 56 -0.28 -15.76 -17.73
C VAL A 56 -0.31 -17.25 -17.41
N GLU A 57 -1.16 -17.68 -16.48
CA GLU A 57 -1.29 -19.09 -16.10
C GLU A 57 -1.70 -19.97 -17.29
N ARG A 58 -2.63 -19.50 -18.14
CA ARG A 58 -3.01 -20.21 -19.37
C ARG A 58 -1.85 -20.35 -20.35
N LYS A 59 -1.19 -19.24 -20.70
CA LYS A 59 -0.04 -19.26 -21.63
C LYS A 59 1.14 -20.09 -21.10
N LEU A 60 1.37 -20.04 -19.80
CA LEU A 60 2.43 -20.81 -19.14
C LEU A 60 2.12 -22.31 -19.20
N ASN A 61 0.88 -22.73 -18.93
CA ASN A 61 0.45 -24.12 -19.11
C ASN A 61 0.57 -24.60 -20.56
N GLU A 62 0.15 -23.80 -21.53
CA GLU A 62 0.32 -24.11 -22.96
C GLU A 62 1.81 -24.29 -23.32
N SER A 63 2.68 -23.39 -22.84
CA SER A 63 4.13 -23.46 -23.05
C SER A 63 4.74 -24.72 -22.45
N TYR A 64 4.32 -25.09 -21.24
CA TYR A 64 4.78 -26.32 -20.59
C TYR A 64 4.29 -27.58 -21.30
N MET A 65 3.05 -27.59 -21.81
CA MET A 65 2.55 -28.71 -22.62
C MET A 65 3.34 -28.88 -23.91
N ASP A 66 3.61 -27.80 -24.64
CA ASP A 66 4.43 -27.84 -25.86
C ASP A 66 5.85 -28.32 -25.56
N PHE A 67 6.45 -27.89 -24.44
CA PHE A 67 7.77 -28.34 -24.02
C PHE A 67 7.78 -29.82 -23.60
N GLN A 68 6.76 -30.30 -22.91
CA GLN A 68 6.60 -31.72 -22.55
C GLN A 68 6.52 -32.60 -23.81
N VAL A 69 5.75 -32.17 -24.82
CA VAL A 69 5.67 -32.86 -26.10
C VAL A 69 7.03 -32.85 -26.82
N ALA A 70 7.76 -31.74 -26.79
CA ALA A 70 9.11 -31.67 -27.34
C ALA A 70 10.07 -32.66 -26.65
N LYS A 71 10.04 -32.75 -25.31
CA LYS A 71 10.83 -33.73 -24.53
C LYS A 71 10.42 -35.19 -24.77
N ALA A 72 9.17 -35.45 -25.15
CA ALA A 72 8.72 -36.80 -25.47
C ALA A 72 9.22 -37.27 -26.85
N ILE A 73 9.40 -36.34 -27.80
CA ILE A 73 9.80 -36.65 -29.18
C ILE A 73 11.34 -36.72 -29.31
N ASN A 74 12.07 -35.84 -28.61
CA ASN A 74 13.52 -35.76 -28.68
C ASN A 74 14.16 -36.31 -27.40
N SER A 75 15.38 -36.86 -27.48
CA SER A 75 16.12 -37.27 -26.29
C SER A 75 16.49 -36.04 -25.46
N GLU A 76 16.43 -36.16 -24.13
CA GLU A 76 16.79 -35.08 -23.20
C GLU A 76 18.18 -34.48 -23.49
N ARG A 77 19.16 -35.34 -23.80
CA ARG A 77 20.53 -34.90 -24.16
C ARG A 77 20.57 -34.02 -25.41
N GLN A 78 19.68 -34.24 -26.37
CA GLN A 78 19.64 -33.45 -27.61
C GLN A 78 19.08 -32.05 -27.35
N ILE A 79 18.06 -31.95 -26.48
CA ILE A 79 17.50 -30.66 -26.06
C ILE A 79 18.53 -29.87 -25.24
N GLU A 80 19.21 -30.52 -24.29
CA GLU A 80 20.27 -29.89 -23.50
C GLU A 80 21.39 -29.33 -24.37
N ALA A 81 21.90 -30.14 -25.31
CA ALA A 81 22.95 -29.71 -26.23
C ALA A 81 22.51 -28.50 -27.08
N SER A 82 21.23 -28.43 -27.44
CA SER A 82 20.66 -27.34 -28.23
C SER A 82 20.52 -26.03 -27.45
N LEU A 83 20.35 -26.11 -26.13
CA LEU A 83 20.15 -24.95 -25.24
C LEU A 83 21.45 -24.42 -24.61
N MET A 84 22.55 -25.18 -24.69
CA MET A 84 23.84 -24.80 -24.09
C MET A 84 24.42 -23.48 -24.62
N TRP A 85 24.19 -23.16 -25.89
CA TRP A 85 24.72 -21.94 -26.52
C TRP A 85 23.59 -20.96 -26.86
N THR A 86 22.99 -20.38 -25.81
CA THR A 86 21.94 -19.37 -25.98
C THR A 86 22.56 -17.98 -26.21
N GLU A 87 22.23 -17.33 -27.34
CA GLU A 87 22.64 -15.95 -27.63
C GLU A 87 21.65 -14.91 -27.10
N ALA A 88 20.44 -15.33 -26.72
CA ALA A 88 19.42 -14.45 -26.19
C ALA A 88 19.81 -13.93 -24.80
N ARG A 89 19.90 -12.61 -24.67
CA ARG A 89 20.07 -11.90 -23.41
C ARG A 89 18.85 -11.03 -23.15
N MET A 90 18.37 -11.06 -21.91
CA MET A 90 17.32 -10.17 -21.43
C MET A 90 17.89 -9.25 -20.36
N GLY A 91 17.87 -7.95 -20.65
CA GLY A 91 18.15 -6.88 -19.70
C GLY A 91 16.86 -6.24 -19.20
N LEU A 92 16.94 -5.62 -18.03
CA LEU A 92 15.83 -4.95 -17.39
C LEU A 92 16.29 -3.57 -16.92
N GLU A 93 15.66 -2.53 -17.45
CA GLU A 93 15.93 -1.13 -17.10
C GLU A 93 14.75 -0.53 -16.35
N VAL A 94 15.03 0.39 -15.43
CA VAL A 94 13.99 1.14 -14.72
C VAL A 94 13.67 2.41 -15.50
N ASP A 95 12.48 2.45 -16.10
CA ASP A 95 12.00 3.54 -16.96
C ASP A 95 11.30 4.67 -16.16
N GLY A 96 11.12 4.46 -14.85
CA GLY A 96 10.57 5.47 -13.93
C GLY A 96 9.80 4.87 -12.76
N TYR A 97 9.04 5.71 -12.08
CA TYR A 97 8.20 5.32 -10.94
C TYR A 97 6.75 5.74 -11.15
N THR A 98 5.83 4.83 -10.83
CA THR A 98 4.38 5.10 -10.74
C THR A 98 4.09 6.03 -9.53
N PRO A 99 2.94 6.74 -9.46
CA PRO A 99 2.60 7.60 -8.31
C PRO A 99 2.68 6.92 -6.94
N PHE A 100 2.57 5.59 -6.89
CA PHE A 100 2.72 4.76 -5.68
C PHE A 100 4.18 4.29 -5.44
N LYS A 101 5.16 4.96 -6.06
CA LYS A 101 6.60 4.68 -6.00
C LYS A 101 6.99 3.27 -6.48
N THR A 102 6.16 2.62 -7.28
CA THR A 102 6.48 1.32 -7.88
C THR A 102 7.36 1.53 -9.10
N PRO A 103 8.51 0.85 -9.24
CA PRO A 103 9.37 0.97 -10.41
C PRO A 103 8.66 0.39 -11.65
N ARG A 104 8.75 1.09 -12.77
CA ARG A 104 8.36 0.59 -14.08
C ARG A 104 9.59 0.02 -14.76
N PHE A 105 9.48 -1.20 -15.27
CA PHE A 105 10.56 -1.88 -15.94
C PHE A 105 10.35 -1.92 -17.45
N LYS A 106 11.44 -1.70 -18.19
CA LYS A 106 11.52 -1.85 -19.63
C LYS A 106 12.45 -3.03 -19.94
N ILE A 107 12.00 -3.91 -20.83
CA ILE A 107 12.75 -5.10 -21.22
C ILE A 107 13.63 -4.76 -22.42
N ILE A 108 14.91 -5.05 -22.31
CA ILE A 108 15.85 -5.04 -23.43
C ILE A 108 16.07 -6.49 -23.83
N LYS A 109 15.71 -6.85 -25.07
CA LYS A 109 15.96 -8.18 -25.62
C LYS A 109 17.06 -8.07 -26.68
N GLU A 110 18.16 -8.78 -26.48
CA GLU A 110 19.28 -8.86 -27.42
C GLU A 110 19.50 -10.30 -27.85
N GLY A 111 20.00 -10.49 -29.07
CA GLY A 111 20.34 -11.80 -29.62
C GLY A 111 19.16 -12.54 -30.25
N LYS A 112 19.46 -13.72 -30.79
CA LYS A 112 18.46 -14.61 -31.38
C LYS A 112 17.95 -15.58 -30.31
N LEU A 113 16.65 -15.87 -30.37
CA LEU A 113 16.01 -16.81 -29.44
C LEU A 113 16.19 -18.26 -29.88
N LEU A 114 16.35 -18.49 -31.19
CA LEU A 114 16.60 -19.79 -31.81
C LEU A 114 18.03 -19.78 -32.35
N CYS A 115 18.96 -20.38 -31.61
CA CYS A 115 20.40 -20.41 -31.93
C CYS A 115 20.93 -21.83 -32.21
N TYR A 116 20.06 -22.84 -32.26
CA TYR A 116 20.42 -24.23 -32.51
C TYR A 116 20.14 -24.66 -33.95
N GLY A 117 20.80 -25.74 -34.37
CA GLY A 117 20.54 -26.37 -35.66
C GLY A 117 19.27 -27.24 -35.66
N PHE A 118 18.78 -27.57 -36.86
CA PHE A 118 17.60 -28.43 -37.06
C PHE A 118 17.81 -29.89 -36.63
N TYR A 119 19.05 -30.30 -36.33
CA TYR A 119 19.37 -31.67 -35.96
C TYR A 119 19.05 -31.92 -34.48
N GLY A 120 18.13 -32.85 -34.20
CA GLY A 120 17.72 -33.18 -32.83
C GLY A 120 16.79 -32.15 -32.19
N THR A 121 16.22 -31.23 -32.99
CA THR A 121 15.25 -30.21 -32.56
C THR A 121 13.92 -30.38 -33.29
N ASN A 122 12.85 -29.82 -32.72
CA ASN A 122 11.48 -30.04 -33.19
C ASN A 122 10.73 -28.69 -33.18
N TRP A 123 9.80 -28.49 -34.11
CA TRP A 123 8.95 -27.30 -34.19
C TRP A 123 8.19 -27.01 -32.87
N LYS A 124 7.89 -28.05 -32.09
CA LYS A 124 7.31 -27.90 -30.74
C LYS A 124 8.26 -27.23 -29.74
N LEU A 125 9.56 -27.49 -29.84
CA LEU A 125 10.58 -26.82 -29.03
C LEU A 125 10.63 -25.33 -29.40
N ASP A 126 10.65 -25.00 -30.69
CA ASP A 126 10.63 -23.62 -31.18
C ASP A 126 9.37 -22.86 -30.69
N SER A 127 8.20 -23.50 -30.77
CA SER A 127 6.93 -22.98 -30.27
C SER A 127 7.03 -22.65 -28.77
N SER A 128 7.52 -23.61 -27.98
CA SER A 128 7.67 -23.45 -26.52
C SER A 128 8.62 -22.32 -26.15
N LEU A 129 9.75 -22.15 -26.85
CA LEU A 129 10.70 -21.08 -26.55
C LEU A 129 10.14 -19.69 -26.87
N ARG A 130 9.41 -19.56 -27.98
CA ARG A 130 8.71 -18.31 -28.31
C ARG A 130 7.65 -17.98 -27.26
N SER A 131 6.83 -18.96 -26.88
CA SER A 131 5.79 -18.76 -25.89
C SER A 131 6.38 -18.43 -24.51
N PHE A 132 7.50 -19.05 -24.10
CA PHE A 132 8.21 -18.67 -22.88
C PHE A 132 8.73 -17.23 -22.91
N SER A 133 9.29 -16.76 -24.03
CA SER A 133 9.73 -15.35 -24.16
C SER A 133 8.58 -14.34 -24.02
N GLU A 134 7.41 -14.68 -24.53
CA GLU A 134 6.19 -13.88 -24.33
C GLU A 134 5.72 -13.94 -22.86
N VAL A 135 5.70 -15.13 -22.26
CA VAL A 135 5.29 -15.31 -20.87
C VAL A 135 6.19 -14.54 -19.91
N VAL A 136 7.51 -14.51 -20.12
CA VAL A 136 8.43 -13.68 -19.31
C VAL A 136 8.06 -12.19 -19.38
N THR A 137 7.63 -11.72 -20.55
CA THR A 137 7.20 -10.33 -20.72
C THR A 137 5.92 -10.05 -19.93
N LEU A 138 4.94 -10.95 -20.02
CA LEU A 138 3.69 -10.85 -19.29
C LEU A 138 3.86 -11.02 -17.77
N LEU A 139 4.80 -11.86 -17.33
CA LEU A 139 5.14 -12.02 -15.91
C LEU A 139 5.72 -10.74 -15.34
N LEU A 140 6.57 -10.03 -16.10
CA LEU A 140 7.09 -8.74 -15.68
C LEU A 140 5.98 -7.68 -15.57
N GLU A 141 5.06 -7.61 -16.53
CA GLU A 141 3.88 -6.73 -16.43
C GLU A 141 2.99 -7.09 -15.23
N LEU A 142 2.76 -8.39 -14.99
CA LEU A 142 1.97 -8.88 -13.86
C LEU A 142 2.62 -8.47 -12.53
N SER A 143 3.91 -8.74 -12.37
CA SER A 143 4.65 -8.40 -11.14
C SER A 143 4.64 -6.91 -10.83
N GLN A 144 4.74 -6.04 -11.84
CA GLN A 144 4.62 -4.59 -11.66
C GLN A 144 3.25 -4.20 -11.10
N LYS A 145 2.18 -4.73 -11.70
CA LYS A 145 0.81 -4.44 -11.26
C LYS A 145 0.48 -5.04 -9.90
N GLU A 146 0.96 -6.25 -9.61
CA GLU A 146 0.80 -6.88 -8.29
C GLU A 146 1.49 -6.07 -7.19
N GLU A 147 2.70 -5.56 -7.44
CA GLU A 147 3.41 -4.71 -6.49
C GLU A 147 2.70 -3.36 -6.29
N GLU A 148 2.14 -2.77 -7.35
CA GLU A 148 1.29 -1.57 -7.24
C GLU A 148 0.06 -1.81 -6.36
N VAL A 149 -0.66 -2.93 -6.58
CA VAL A 149 -1.81 -3.32 -5.76
C VAL A 149 -1.41 -3.57 -4.31
N ARG A 150 -0.27 -4.25 -4.07
CA ARG A 150 0.24 -4.49 -2.71
C ARG A 150 0.48 -3.18 -1.96
N ARG A 151 1.18 -2.22 -2.59
CA ARG A 151 1.46 -0.91 -1.98
C ARG A 151 0.20 -0.10 -1.72
N LEU A 152 -0.76 -0.14 -2.64
CA LEU A 152 -2.07 0.46 -2.44
C LEU A 152 -2.81 -0.13 -1.24
N ALA A 153 -2.80 -1.47 -1.11
CA ALA A 153 -3.42 -2.14 0.02
C ALA A 153 -2.78 -1.74 1.36
N GLU A 154 -1.44 -1.67 1.42
CA GLU A 154 -0.73 -1.23 2.62
C GLU A 154 -1.08 0.22 3.01
N GLU A 155 -1.20 1.12 2.03
CA GLU A 155 -1.57 2.51 2.28
C GLU A 155 -3.02 2.64 2.77
N ILE A 156 -3.95 1.88 2.18
CA ILE A 156 -5.35 1.81 2.62
C ILE A 156 -5.43 1.29 4.05
N GLU A 157 -4.68 0.25 4.40
CA GLU A 157 -4.62 -0.25 5.77
C GLU A 157 -4.05 0.78 6.75
N ARG A 158 -3.00 1.50 6.38
CA ARG A 158 -2.43 2.57 7.20
C ARG A 158 -3.44 3.67 7.46
N ILE A 159 -4.18 4.10 6.43
CA ILE A 159 -5.23 5.11 6.56
C ILE A 159 -6.36 4.58 7.45
N ARG A 160 -6.84 3.35 7.24
CA ARG A 160 -7.87 2.73 8.09
C ARG A 160 -7.46 2.71 9.56
N ARG A 161 -6.23 2.30 9.87
CA ARG A 161 -5.71 2.30 11.25
C ARG A 161 -5.64 3.71 11.84
N ARG A 162 -5.27 4.72 11.04
CA ARG A 162 -5.23 6.13 11.47
C ARG A 162 -6.61 6.71 11.73
N VAL A 163 -7.58 6.45 10.85
CA VAL A 163 -8.98 6.87 11.03
C VAL A 163 -9.53 6.29 12.33
N ASN A 164 -9.37 4.97 12.54
CA ASN A 164 -9.82 4.33 13.78
C ASN A 164 -9.12 4.88 15.03
N ALA A 165 -7.81 5.17 14.95
CA ALA A 165 -7.10 5.78 16.07
C ALA A 165 -7.59 7.20 16.38
N LEU A 166 -7.97 7.97 15.36
CA LEU A 166 -8.56 9.30 15.54
C LEU A 166 -9.95 9.19 16.18
N GLU A 167 -10.80 8.33 15.64
CA GLU A 167 -12.20 8.18 16.04
C GLU A 167 -12.35 7.63 17.47
N TYR A 168 -11.64 6.55 17.80
CA TYR A 168 -11.87 5.82 19.05
C TYR A 168 -10.89 6.18 20.18
N ILE A 169 -9.74 6.77 19.89
CA ILE A 169 -8.71 7.07 20.89
C ILE A 169 -8.50 8.57 21.02
N PHE A 170 -8.07 9.23 19.95
CA PHE A 170 -7.57 10.61 20.02
C PHE A 170 -8.67 11.65 20.24
N ILE A 171 -9.76 11.58 19.48
CA ILE A 171 -10.89 12.53 19.62
C ILE A 171 -11.54 12.40 21.01
N PRO A 172 -11.86 11.19 21.52
CA PRO A 172 -12.41 11.02 22.87
C PRO A 172 -11.46 11.56 23.96
N GLN A 173 -10.16 11.27 23.88
CA GLN A 173 -9.17 11.77 24.84
C GLN A 173 -9.11 13.30 24.87
N ILE A 174 -9.14 13.96 23.71
CA ILE A 174 -9.16 15.43 23.65
C ILE A 174 -10.48 15.98 24.21
N LYS A 175 -11.61 15.33 23.94
CA LYS A 175 -12.90 15.74 24.53
C LYS A 175 -12.89 15.66 26.06
N GLU A 176 -12.38 14.56 26.61
CA GLU A 176 -12.22 14.39 28.06
C GLU A 176 -11.29 15.43 28.66
N MET A 177 -10.15 15.69 28.00
CA MET A 177 -9.19 16.73 28.37
C MET A 177 -9.82 18.13 28.42
N VAL A 178 -10.58 18.50 27.38
CA VAL A 178 -11.29 19.79 27.32
C VAL A 178 -12.31 19.89 28.45
N LYS A 179 -13.07 18.82 28.70
CA LYS A 179 -14.04 18.76 29.81
C LYS A 179 -13.36 18.92 31.17
N TYR A 180 -12.23 18.24 31.39
CA TYR A 180 -11.46 18.33 32.62
C TYR A 180 -10.91 19.74 32.88
N ILE A 181 -10.28 20.36 31.89
CA ILE A 181 -9.74 21.73 32.01
C ILE A 181 -10.86 22.73 32.28
N THR A 182 -12.00 22.60 31.58
CA THR A 182 -13.17 23.48 31.78
C THR A 182 -13.69 23.37 33.22
N MET A 183 -13.91 22.15 33.72
CA MET A 183 -14.37 21.91 35.08
C MET A 183 -13.41 22.50 36.14
N LYS A 184 -12.10 22.37 35.94
CA LYS A 184 -11.09 22.93 36.87
C LYS A 184 -11.00 24.45 36.84
N LEU A 185 -11.23 25.07 35.69
CA LEU A 185 -11.29 26.53 35.57
C LEU A 185 -12.54 27.08 36.28
N GLU A 186 -13.70 26.45 36.08
CA GLU A 186 -14.95 26.83 36.77
C GLU A 186 -14.86 26.66 38.30
N GLU A 187 -14.16 25.62 38.77
CA GLU A 187 -13.91 25.40 40.20
C GLU A 187 -13.01 26.50 40.80
N ARG A 188 -11.96 26.91 40.08
CA ARG A 188 -11.10 28.04 40.47
C ARG A 188 -11.85 29.38 40.48
N GLU A 189 -12.69 29.64 39.48
CA GLU A 189 -13.50 30.86 39.42
C GLU A 189 -14.49 30.92 40.59
N ARG A 190 -15.17 29.81 40.91
CA ARG A 190 -16.04 29.73 42.09
C ARG A 190 -15.29 29.98 43.40
N ALA A 191 -14.12 29.38 43.59
CA ALA A 191 -13.30 29.61 44.78
C ALA A 191 -12.85 31.08 44.90
N HIS A 192 -12.47 31.70 43.77
CA HIS A 192 -12.09 33.12 43.74
C HIS A 192 -13.26 34.03 44.14
N ILE A 193 -14.47 33.79 43.60
CA ILE A 193 -15.67 34.57 43.94
C ILE A 193 -15.97 34.48 45.45
N ILE A 194 -15.92 33.29 46.04
CA ILE A 194 -16.13 33.09 47.48
C ILE A 194 -15.09 33.85 48.31
N ASN A 195 -13.82 33.81 47.91
CA ASN A 195 -12.76 34.53 48.62
C ASN A 195 -12.96 36.06 48.57
N VAL A 196 -13.35 36.59 47.41
CA VAL A 196 -13.66 38.03 47.27
C VAL A 196 -14.84 38.44 48.15
N MET A 197 -15.91 37.62 48.22
CA MET A 197 -17.05 37.86 49.12
C MET A 197 -16.60 37.92 50.59
N LYS A 198 -15.80 36.93 51.04
CA LYS A 198 -15.30 36.88 52.42
C LYS A 198 -14.40 38.08 52.76
N VAL A 199 -13.50 38.48 51.86
CA VAL A 199 -12.65 39.65 52.09
C VAL A 199 -13.50 40.92 52.21
N LYS A 200 -14.55 41.06 51.39
CA LYS A 200 -15.47 42.19 51.46
C LYS A 200 -16.27 42.23 52.77
N GLU A 201 -16.68 41.07 53.30
CA GLU A 201 -17.34 40.98 54.62
C GLU A 201 -16.40 41.43 55.76
N ILE A 202 -15.13 41.02 55.71
CA ILE A 202 -14.12 41.36 56.73
C ILE A 202 -13.75 42.84 56.68
N MET A 203 -13.70 43.47 55.49
CA MET A 203 -13.35 44.90 55.34
C MET A 203 -14.56 45.84 55.47
N GLY A 204 -15.79 45.31 55.46
CA GLY A 204 -17.04 46.07 55.56
C GLY A 204 -17.63 46.13 56.98
N SER A 205 -16.90 45.63 57.99
CA SER A 205 -17.17 45.78 59.42
C SER A 205 -16.13 46.69 60.04
#